data_AF-F9S0X7-F1
#
_entry.id   AF-F9S0X7-F1
#
_cell.length_a   1.000
_cell.length_b   1.000
_cell.length_c   1.000
_cell.angle_alpha   90.00
_cell.angle_beta   90.00
_cell.angle_gamma   90.00
#
_symmetry.space_group_name_H-M   'P 1'
#
loop_
_entity.id
_entity.type
_entity.pdbx_description
1 polymer ?
#
loop_
_entity_poly.entity_id
_entity_poly.type
_entity_poly.pdbx_seq_one_letter_code
_entity_poly.pdbx_strand_id
1 'polypeptide(L)'
;MELGKKIKAIRIAEGLSQPEMAQLVDIPVGTLRNHEQERKGLKAENLTKITSNKRFQKYTFWLMTGETLPKSGQISPDFSILLELGIVEDDAINQKRA
;
A
#
# COMPACT_ATOMS: atom_id res chain seq x y z
N MET A 1 7.04 -0.62 -10.74
CA MET A 1 6.22 0.15 -9.79
C MET A 1 5.15 -0.79 -9.24
N GLU A 2 5.33 -1.34 -8.05
CA GLU A 2 4.41 -2.35 -7.54
C GLU A 2 3.28 -1.75 -6.70
N LEU A 3 2.38 -1.02 -7.38
CA LEU A 3 1.26 -0.33 -6.74
C LEU A 3 0.30 -1.31 -6.04
N GLY A 4 0.19 -2.54 -6.57
CA GLY A 4 -0.58 -3.62 -5.96
C GLY A 4 -0.02 -4.03 -4.61
N LYS A 5 1.29 -4.24 -4.52
CA LYS A 5 1.97 -4.53 -3.24
C LYS A 5 1.80 -3.38 -2.24
N LYS A 6 1.88 -2.12 -2.69
CA LYS A 6 1.66 -0.97 -1.80
C LYS A 6 0.24 -0.93 -1.22
N ILE A 7 -0.78 -1.23 -2.02
CA ILE A 7 -2.18 -1.33 -1.51
C ILE A 7 -2.28 -2.46 -0.48
N LYS A 8 -1.67 -3.60 -0.76
CA LYS A 8 -1.63 -4.73 0.18
C LYS A 8 -0.95 -4.33 1.50
N ALA A 9 0.14 -3.57 1.44
CA ALA A 9 0.84 -3.05 2.62
C ALA A 9 -0.06 -2.15 3.47
N ILE A 10 -0.79 -1.22 2.83
CA ILE A 10 -1.75 -0.34 3.50
C ILE A 10 -2.84 -1.16 4.21
N ARG A 11 -3.37 -2.19 3.54
CA ARG A 11 -4.40 -3.05 4.13
C ARG A 11 -3.90 -3.76 5.40
N ILE A 12 -2.70 -4.32 5.34
CA ILE A 12 -2.09 -5.05 6.46
C ILE A 12 -1.78 -4.09 7.61
N ALA A 13 -1.25 -2.90 7.32
CA ALA A 13 -0.96 -1.87 8.34
C ALA A 13 -2.23 -1.39 9.07
N GLU A 14 -3.37 -1.40 8.40
CA GLU A 14 -4.66 -1.06 9.00
C GLU A 14 -5.34 -2.23 9.71
N GLY A 15 -4.72 -3.43 9.71
CA GLY A 15 -5.27 -4.64 10.33
C GLY A 15 -6.52 -5.18 9.64
N LEU A 16 -6.71 -4.88 8.36
CA LEU A 16 -7.93 -5.20 7.62
C LEU A 16 -7.80 -6.49 6.80
N SER A 17 -8.87 -7.26 6.76
CA SER A 17 -9.08 -8.31 5.75
C SER A 17 -9.43 -7.70 4.39
N GLN A 18 -9.30 -8.51 3.33
CA GLN A 18 -9.66 -8.07 1.97
C GLN A 18 -11.14 -7.63 1.85
N PRO A 19 -12.12 -8.36 2.42
CA PRO A 19 -13.52 -7.92 2.39
C PRO A 19 -13.77 -6.59 3.11
N GLU A 20 -13.14 -6.37 4.26
CA GLU A 20 -13.32 -5.13 5.03
C GLU A 20 -12.79 -3.92 4.28
N MET A 21 -11.57 -4.02 3.73
CA MET A 21 -11.03 -2.93 2.91
C MET A 21 -11.89 -2.68 1.68
N ALA A 22 -12.29 -3.74 0.97
CA ALA A 22 -13.15 -3.66 -0.20
C ALA A 22 -14.47 -2.93 0.08
N GLN A 23 -15.09 -3.20 1.23
CA GLN A 23 -16.29 -2.50 1.68
C GLN A 23 -16.02 -1.01 1.98
N LEU A 24 -14.89 -0.69 2.62
CA LEU A 24 -14.53 0.69 2.98
C LEU A 24 -14.26 1.59 1.76
N VAL A 25 -13.68 1.02 0.69
CA VAL A 25 -13.35 1.78 -0.53
C VAL A 25 -14.33 1.57 -1.67
N ASP A 26 -15.41 0.82 -1.45
CA ASP A 26 -16.41 0.50 -2.49
C ASP A 26 -15.77 -0.08 -3.76
N ILE A 27 -14.96 -1.13 -3.59
CA ILE A 27 -14.34 -1.91 -4.66
C ILE A 27 -14.69 -3.38 -4.44
N PRO A 28 -15.12 -4.13 -5.48
CA PRO A 28 -15.39 -5.56 -5.32
C PRO A 28 -14.16 -6.32 -4.80
N VAL A 29 -14.34 -7.21 -3.82
CA VAL A 29 -13.25 -7.96 -3.17
C VAL A 29 -12.34 -8.67 -4.18
N GLY A 30 -12.91 -9.29 -5.22
CA GLY A 30 -12.15 -9.95 -6.28
C GLY A 30 -11.31 -8.97 -7.11
N THR A 31 -11.79 -7.75 -7.31
CA THR A 31 -11.06 -6.67 -7.99
C THR A 31 -9.90 -6.19 -7.12
N LEU A 32 -10.16 -5.91 -5.84
CA LEU A 32 -9.11 -5.54 -4.87
C LEU A 32 -8.02 -6.61 -4.80
N ARG A 33 -8.40 -7.89 -4.69
CA ARG A 33 -7.46 -9.02 -4.69
C ARG A 33 -6.61 -9.08 -5.95
N ASN A 34 -7.22 -8.86 -7.13
CA ASN A 34 -6.48 -8.85 -8.39
C ASN A 34 -5.48 -7.69 -8.48
N HIS A 35 -5.81 -6.53 -7.90
CA HIS A 35 -4.88 -5.42 -7.79
C HIS A 35 -3.73 -5.72 -6.83
N GLU A 36 -4.02 -6.25 -5.63
CA GLU A 36 -2.99 -6.64 -4.65
C GLU A 36 -2.00 -7.69 -5.18
N GLN A 37 -2.45 -8.56 -6.08
CA GLN A 37 -1.66 -9.61 -6.71
C GLN A 37 -1.04 -9.19 -8.04
N GLU A 38 -1.19 -7.92 -8.44
CA GLU A 38 -0.72 -7.37 -9.71
C GLU A 38 -1.24 -8.08 -10.97
N ARG A 39 -2.28 -8.91 -10.83
CA ARG A 39 -2.93 -9.62 -11.95
C ARG A 39 -3.66 -8.68 -12.88
N LYS A 40 -4.15 -7.55 -12.34
CA LYS A 40 -4.78 -6.48 -13.11
C LYS A 40 -4.26 -5.13 -12.65
N GLY A 41 -3.90 -4.30 -13.62
CA GLY A 41 -3.55 -2.91 -13.38
C GLY A 41 -4.64 -2.18 -12.62
N LEU A 42 -4.23 -1.34 -11.66
CA LEU A 42 -5.12 -0.51 -10.88
C LEU A 42 -5.69 0.60 -11.77
N LYS A 43 -7.02 0.73 -11.81
CA LYS A 43 -7.68 1.83 -12.51
C LYS A 43 -7.61 3.12 -11.68
N ALA A 44 -7.52 4.26 -12.35
CA ALA A 44 -7.46 5.58 -11.69
C ALA A 44 -8.67 5.82 -10.75
N GLU A 45 -9.86 5.34 -11.13
CA GLU A 45 -11.05 5.40 -10.29
C GLU A 45 -10.86 4.66 -8.96
N ASN A 46 -10.36 3.42 -9.00
CA ASN A 46 -10.09 2.62 -7.80
C ASN A 46 -9.00 3.25 -6.93
N LEU A 47 -7.95 3.80 -7.56
CA LEU A 47 -6.91 4.54 -6.84
C LEU A 47 -7.50 5.74 -6.08
N THR A 48 -8.37 6.51 -6.74
CA THR A 48 -9.04 7.67 -6.14
C THR A 48 -9.95 7.28 -4.99
N LYS A 49 -10.69 6.17 -5.11
CA LYS A 49 -11.53 5.64 -4.01
C LYS A 49 -10.69 5.28 -2.77
N ILE A 50 -9.51 4.68 -2.98
CA ILE A 50 -8.59 4.36 -1.89
C ILE A 50 -8.02 5.63 -1.25
N THR A 51 -7.45 6.55 -2.04
CA THR A 51 -6.77 7.74 -1.51
C THR A 51 -7.72 8.78 -0.91
N SER A 52 -8.97 8.81 -1.35
CA SER A 52 -10.01 9.73 -0.82
C SER A 52 -10.65 9.21 0.47
N ASN A 53 -10.43 7.94 0.83
CA ASN A 53 -10.95 7.40 2.09
C ASN A 53 -10.16 7.98 3.28
N LYS A 54 -10.86 8.54 4.26
CA LYS A 54 -10.28 9.17 5.45
C LYS A 54 -9.26 8.28 6.18
N ARG A 55 -9.45 6.95 6.17
CA ARG A 55 -8.57 5.99 6.82
C ARG A 55 -7.25 5.80 6.08
N PHE A 56 -7.28 5.85 4.75
CA PHE A 56 -6.11 5.58 3.91
C PHE A 56 -5.43 6.85 3.37
N GLN A 57 -6.04 8.02 3.53
CA GLN A 57 -5.53 9.30 3.05
C GLN A 57 -4.09 9.60 3.50
N LYS A 58 -3.71 9.15 4.70
CA LYS A 58 -2.35 9.28 5.26
C LYS A 58 -1.26 8.54 4.47
N TYR A 59 -1.62 7.59 3.60
CA TYR A 59 -0.65 6.86 2.78
C TYR A 59 -0.55 7.40 1.35
N THR A 60 -1.30 8.44 0.99
CA THR A 60 -1.45 8.91 -0.40
C THR A 60 -0.12 9.34 -1.00
N PHE A 61 0.65 10.16 -0.28
CA PHE A 61 1.93 10.66 -0.76
C PHE A 61 2.91 9.50 -1.00
N TRP A 62 2.99 8.57 -0.06
CA TRP A 62 3.83 7.38 -0.16
C TRP A 62 3.40 6.43 -1.28
N LEU A 63 2.10 6.26 -1.48
CA LEU A 63 1.57 5.41 -2.54
C LEU A 63 2.03 5.93 -3.92
N MET A 64 1.97 7.24 -4.12
CA MET A 64 2.28 7.90 -5.40
C MET A 64 3.77 8.15 -5.64
N THR A 65 4.51 8.59 -4.62
CA THR A 65 5.90 9.04 -4.77
C THR A 65 6.92 8.04 -4.24
N GLY A 66 6.51 7.16 -3.31
CA GLY A 66 7.43 6.31 -2.56
C GLY A 66 8.06 7.01 -1.34
N GLU A 67 7.87 8.31 -1.18
CA GLU A 67 8.41 9.11 -0.08
C GLU A 67 7.39 9.30 1.05
N THR A 68 7.84 9.82 2.20
CA THR A 68 6.96 10.14 3.33
C THR A 68 7.11 11.61 3.73
N LEU A 69 6.04 12.21 4.27
CA LEU A 69 6.05 13.56 4.84
C LEU A 69 5.38 13.52 6.22
N PRO A 70 6.07 13.03 7.27
CA PRO A 70 5.48 12.81 8.58
C PRO A 70 4.91 14.09 9.20
N LYS A 71 5.54 15.24 8.96
CA LYS A 71 5.08 16.56 9.44
C LYS A 71 3.70 16.95 8.90
N SER A 72 3.33 16.42 7.73
CA SER A 72 2.02 16.64 7.09
C SER A 72 1.07 15.46 7.30
N GLY A 73 1.40 14.53 8.20
CA GLY A 73 0.61 13.32 8.47
C GLY A 73 0.64 12.29 7.33
N GLN A 74 1.55 12.42 6.36
CA GLN A 74 1.71 11.49 5.26
C GLN A 74 2.81 10.47 5.59
N ILE A 75 2.43 9.23 5.80
CA ILE A 75 3.29 8.16 6.32
C ILE A 75 3.32 6.96 5.37
N SER A 76 4.29 6.07 5.56
CA SER A 76 4.28 4.73 4.99
C SER A 76 3.72 3.72 5.99
N PRO A 77 3.30 2.53 5.52
CA PRO A 77 3.17 1.34 6.36
C PRO A 77 4.45 1.03 7.15
N ASP A 78 4.32 0.23 8.21
CA ASP A 78 5.47 -0.22 9.02
C ASP A 78 6.52 -0.94 8.18
N PHE A 79 7.80 -0.72 8.54
CA PHE A 79 8.94 -1.26 7.81
C PHE A 79 8.88 -2.80 7.69
N SER A 80 8.47 -3.51 8.74
CA SER A 80 8.33 -4.97 8.72
C SER A 80 7.34 -5.46 7.66
N ILE A 81 6.25 -4.74 7.44
CA ILE A 81 5.25 -5.06 6.40
C ILE A 81 5.85 -4.82 5.02
N LEU A 82 6.60 -3.73 4.85
CA LEU A 82 7.26 -3.41 3.58
C LEU A 82 8.31 -4.46 3.20
N LEU A 83 9.08 -4.92 4.19
CA LEU A 83 10.09 -5.97 4.03
C LEU A 83 9.44 -7.32 3.66
N GLU A 84 8.39 -7.73 4.37
CA GLU A 84 7.66 -8.98 4.09
C GLU A 84 7.10 -8.99 2.66
N LEU A 85 6.65 -7.84 2.18
CA LEU A 85 6.12 -7.69 0.83
C LEU A 85 7.20 -7.46 -0.23
N GLY A 86 8.48 -7.35 0.15
CA GLY A 86 9.58 -7.09 -0.77
C GLY A 86 9.46 -5.73 -1.47
N ILE A 87 8.87 -4.74 -0.81
CA ILE A 87 8.76 -3.35 -1.30
C ILE A 87 10.04 -2.57 -0.97
N VAL A 88 10.69 -2.92 0.13
CA VAL A 88 11.96 -2.38 0.58
C VAL A 88 12.91 -3.54 0.82
N GLU A 89 14.18 -3.37 0.44
CA GLU A 89 15.24 -4.33 0.74
C GLU A 89 15.91 -3.95 2.06
N ASP A 90 16.37 -4.95 2.82
CA ASP A 90 17.12 -4.70 4.05
C ASP A 90 18.55 -4.23 3.71
N ASP A 91 18.82 -2.95 3.93
CA ASP A 91 20.14 -2.34 3.72
C ASP A 91 21.25 -3.02 4.56
N ALA A 92 20.91 -3.79 5.61
CA ALA A 92 21.88 -4.59 6.36
C ALA A 92 22.51 -5.73 5.52
N ILE A 93 21.89 -6.14 4.40
CA ILE A 93 22.45 -7.11 3.45
C ILE A 93 23.57 -6.45 2.62
N ASN A 94 23.48 -5.16 2.32
CA ASN A 94 24.48 -4.44 1.53
C ASN A 94 25.74 -4.08 2.35
N GLN A 95 25.62 -3.86 3.66
CA GLN A 95 26.80 -3.60 4.51
C GLN A 95 27.64 -4.85 4.82
N LYS A 96 27.12 -6.06 4.60
CA LYS A 96 27.88 -7.33 4.77
C LYS A 96 28.62 -7.80 3.51
N ARG A 97 28.55 -7.05 2.41
CA ARG A 97 29.20 -7.36 1.13
C ARG A 97 30.26 -6.34 0.70
N ALA A 98 30.61 -5.39 1.56
CA ALA A 98 31.71 -4.45 1.36
C ALA A 98 32.97 -4.87 2.13
#